data_AF-A0A931CYU9-F1
#
_entry.id   AF-A0A931CYU9-F1
#
_cell.length_a   1.000
_cell.length_b   1.000
_cell.length_c   1.000
_cell.angle_alpha   90.00
_cell.angle_beta   90.00
_cell.angle_gamma   90.00
#
_symmetry.space_group_name_H-M   'P 1'
#
loop_
_entity.id
_entity.type
_entity.pdbx_description
1 polymer ?
#
loop_
_entity_poly.entity_id
_entity_poly.type
_entity_poly.pdbx_seq_one_letter_code
_entity_poly.pdbx_strand_id
1 'polypeptide(L)'
;YFFMDRVLTADHVPWQMQPDGWIETAYDVPADAWYFTANYTSTLPFCILLEIALQPCGWLAAYAGSALHSEDRLHFRNLGGTARCIQEIPRDAGTLLVRVRMTDVSKAGAMILQSFDMQVSNHGQTVYEGTTRFGFFTAQALASQKGIQNCALVSDTPAVPREPFKVFPSVSPRTPADLSMDPDTGMPADALRMIDAIEVMDPSGGKFNHGYIRAKKTVDPKEWFFDAHFYQDPVCPGSLGIESFLQTLRYYLLETFSMDPSTHAVSPVLGDTHEWVYRGQIIPTHKEVTIHTHIRQVSQENDIYAVKADGALCVDGRVIYEMKNFGLAFAPVGLKKTGDHLTRIFAPV
;
A
#
# COMPACT_ATOMS: atom_id res chain seq x y z
N TYR A 1 6.89 -11.05 7.55
CA TYR A 1 5.82 -10.22 6.98
C TYR A 1 4.48 -10.90 7.24
N PHE A 2 4.11 -10.98 8.52
CA PHE A 2 2.94 -11.72 8.98
C PHE A 2 2.22 -10.80 9.94
N PHE A 3 1.00 -10.42 9.61
CA PHE A 3 0.25 -9.36 10.29
C PHE A 3 -1.15 -9.81 10.71
N MET A 4 -1.23 -11.08 11.10
CA MET A 4 -2.42 -11.74 11.60
C MET A 4 -1.97 -12.76 12.66
N ASP A 5 -2.14 -12.46 13.94
CA ASP A 5 -1.59 -13.30 15.02
C ASP A 5 -2.48 -14.51 15.33
N ARG A 6 -3.80 -14.34 15.19
CA ARG A 6 -4.78 -15.35 15.58
C ARG A 6 -6.12 -15.18 14.87
N VAL A 7 -6.81 -16.29 14.68
CA VAL A 7 -8.23 -16.34 14.28
C VAL A 7 -9.06 -16.52 15.54
N LEU A 8 -10.02 -15.62 15.76
CA LEU A 8 -10.91 -15.63 16.92
C LEU A 8 -12.18 -16.44 16.63
N THR A 9 -12.76 -16.22 15.45
CA THR A 9 -13.96 -16.91 14.99
C THR A 9 -13.89 -17.15 13.49
N ALA A 10 -14.45 -18.28 13.05
CA ALA A 10 -14.64 -18.56 11.64
C ALA A 10 -16.05 -19.13 11.42
N ASP A 11 -16.98 -18.25 11.06
CA ASP A 11 -18.36 -18.60 10.68
C ASP A 11 -18.43 -18.89 9.18
N HIS A 12 -17.50 -19.70 8.68
CA HIS A 12 -17.47 -20.17 7.31
C HIS A 12 -17.34 -21.69 7.35
N VAL A 13 -17.96 -22.38 6.39
CA VAL A 13 -17.85 -23.84 6.35
C VAL A 13 -16.48 -24.23 5.80
N PRO A 14 -15.67 -25.02 6.53
CA PRO A 14 -14.36 -25.42 6.03
C PRO A 14 -14.50 -26.23 4.74
N TRP A 15 -13.55 -26.05 3.82
CA TRP A 15 -13.46 -26.78 2.54
C TRP A 15 -14.63 -26.57 1.58
N GLN A 16 -15.44 -25.53 1.77
CA GLN A 16 -16.50 -25.15 0.83
C GLN A 16 -16.19 -23.82 0.17
N MET A 17 -15.80 -23.84 -1.11
CA MET A 17 -15.56 -22.63 -1.88
C MET A 17 -16.89 -21.97 -2.29
N GLN A 18 -17.50 -21.24 -1.36
CA GLN A 18 -18.77 -20.51 -1.56
C GLN A 18 -18.73 -19.14 -0.89
N PRO A 19 -19.56 -18.18 -1.31
CA PRO A 19 -19.71 -16.92 -0.59
C PRO A 19 -20.33 -17.12 0.79
N ASP A 20 -20.34 -16.03 1.54
CA ASP A 20 -20.86 -15.87 2.89
C ASP A 20 -19.89 -16.29 3.99
N GLY A 21 -20.27 -16.03 5.24
CA GLY A 21 -19.49 -16.36 6.41
C GLY A 21 -18.46 -15.29 6.77
N TRP A 22 -18.47 -14.87 8.03
CA TRP A 22 -17.48 -13.95 8.57
C TRP A 22 -16.39 -14.71 9.29
N ILE A 23 -15.14 -14.34 9.02
CA ILE A 23 -14.04 -14.62 9.92
C ILE A 23 -13.69 -13.36 10.71
N GLU A 24 -13.20 -13.56 11.92
CA GLU A 24 -12.62 -12.51 12.73
C GLU A 24 -11.22 -12.94 13.15
N THR A 25 -10.25 -12.08 12.91
CA THR A 25 -8.85 -12.27 13.28
C THR A 25 -8.36 -11.11 14.13
N ALA A 26 -7.23 -11.29 14.79
CA ALA A 26 -6.61 -10.24 15.57
C ALA A 26 -5.13 -10.10 15.24
N TYR A 27 -4.63 -8.87 15.33
CA TYR A 27 -3.23 -8.52 15.27
C TYR A 27 -2.90 -7.57 16.42
N ASP A 28 -1.90 -7.92 17.22
CA ASP A 28 -1.38 -7.08 18.27
C ASP A 28 -0.29 -6.18 17.70
N VAL A 29 -0.55 -4.86 17.67
CA VAL A 29 0.41 -3.87 17.20
C VAL A 29 1.53 -3.74 18.25
N PRO A 30 2.76 -4.22 17.98
CA PRO A 30 3.85 -4.06 18.93
C PRO A 30 4.30 -2.60 18.88
N ALA A 31 4.29 -1.92 20.02
CA ALA A 31 4.62 -0.50 20.07
C ALA A 31 6.03 -0.21 19.54
N ASP A 32 6.97 -1.14 19.67
CA ASP A 32 8.36 -1.07 19.21
C ASP A 32 8.60 -1.76 17.86
N ALA A 33 7.54 -2.09 17.11
CA ALA A 33 7.70 -2.75 15.82
C ALA A 33 8.59 -1.95 14.85
N TRP A 34 9.44 -2.68 14.12
CA TRP A 34 10.47 -2.13 13.23
C TRP A 34 9.94 -1.09 12.23
N TYR A 35 8.71 -1.24 11.77
CA TYR A 35 8.11 -0.37 10.75
C TYR A 35 7.79 1.04 11.28
N PHE A 36 7.63 1.24 12.59
CA PHE A 36 7.51 2.58 13.18
C PHE A 36 8.85 3.31 13.11
N THR A 37 9.92 2.62 13.53
CA THR A 37 11.30 3.12 13.48
C THR A 37 11.74 3.40 12.04
N ALA A 38 11.53 2.43 11.14
CA ALA A 38 11.92 2.55 9.74
C ALA A 38 11.17 3.66 8.99
N ASN A 39 9.96 4.02 9.41
CA ASN A 39 9.17 5.07 8.77
C ASN A 39 9.28 6.44 9.47
N TYR A 40 10.01 6.53 10.58
CA TYR A 40 10.09 7.69 11.47
C TYR A 40 8.70 8.22 11.85
N THR A 41 7.82 7.33 12.33
CA THR A 41 6.44 7.69 12.66
C THR A 41 5.97 7.02 13.95
N SER A 42 4.89 7.56 14.51
CA SER A 42 4.12 6.97 15.62
C SER A 42 2.77 6.39 15.18
N THR A 43 2.46 6.41 13.89
CA THR A 43 1.22 5.87 13.31
C THR A 43 1.51 4.73 12.35
N LEU A 44 0.59 3.78 12.24
CA LEU A 44 0.77 2.57 11.46
C LEU A 44 1.00 2.92 9.97
N PRO A 45 2.13 2.51 9.35
CA PRO A 45 2.37 2.75 7.93
C PRO A 45 1.30 2.08 7.06
N PHE A 46 0.93 2.71 5.95
CA PHE A 46 -0.21 2.25 5.14
C PHE A 46 0.00 0.85 4.57
N CYS A 47 1.20 0.50 4.10
CA CYS A 47 1.47 -0.87 3.66
C CYS A 47 1.20 -1.91 4.75
N ILE A 48 1.53 -1.62 6.01
CA ILE A 48 1.29 -2.52 7.13
C ILE A 48 -0.21 -2.64 7.42
N LEU A 49 -0.94 -1.51 7.43
CA LEU A 49 -2.39 -1.50 7.56
C LEU A 49 -3.06 -2.34 6.46
N LEU A 50 -2.61 -2.18 5.21
CA LEU A 50 -3.18 -2.91 4.09
C LEU A 50 -2.92 -4.42 4.23
N GLU A 51 -1.75 -4.85 4.68
CA GLU A 51 -1.49 -6.27 4.96
C GLU A 51 -2.35 -6.83 6.09
N ILE A 52 -2.53 -6.08 7.19
CA ILE A 52 -3.42 -6.48 8.30
C ILE A 52 -4.84 -6.72 7.77
N ALA A 53 -5.33 -5.84 6.88
CA ALA A 53 -6.64 -5.97 6.28
C ALA A 53 -6.74 -7.14 5.27
N LEU A 54 -5.67 -7.42 4.53
CA LEU A 54 -5.68 -8.33 3.38
C LEU A 54 -5.27 -9.78 3.69
N GLN A 55 -4.36 -10.02 4.62
CA GLN A 55 -3.91 -11.39 4.94
C GLN A 55 -5.05 -12.31 5.42
N PRO A 56 -6.04 -11.84 6.20
CA PRO A 56 -7.20 -12.66 6.54
C PRO A 56 -8.03 -13.12 5.33
N CYS A 57 -8.02 -12.37 4.21
CA CYS A 57 -8.65 -12.83 2.96
C CYS A 57 -7.97 -14.09 2.41
N GLY A 58 -6.63 -14.14 2.44
CA GLY A 58 -5.86 -15.31 2.05
C GLY A 58 -6.08 -16.50 2.99
N TRP A 59 -6.18 -16.23 4.30
CA TRP A 59 -6.54 -17.26 5.27
C TRP A 59 -7.93 -17.84 5.00
N LEU A 60 -8.94 -16.98 4.78
CA LEU A 60 -10.30 -17.42 4.46
C LEU A 60 -10.34 -18.23 3.17
N ALA A 61 -9.65 -17.78 2.12
CA ALA A 61 -9.55 -18.50 0.85
C ALA A 61 -8.95 -19.91 1.05
N ALA A 62 -7.91 -20.03 1.88
CA ALA A 62 -7.30 -21.32 2.20
C ALA A 62 -8.25 -22.20 3.04
N TYR A 63 -8.91 -21.62 4.06
CA TYR A 63 -9.87 -22.31 4.92
C TYR A 63 -11.10 -22.82 4.15
N ALA A 64 -11.55 -22.08 3.14
CA ALA A 64 -12.59 -22.49 2.20
C ALA A 64 -12.14 -23.63 1.24
N GLY A 65 -10.86 -24.04 1.27
CA GLY A 65 -10.34 -25.09 0.40
C GLY A 65 -10.15 -24.66 -1.06
N SER A 66 -10.10 -23.36 -1.35
CA SER A 66 -10.14 -22.83 -2.72
C SER A 66 -9.06 -23.42 -3.62
N ALA A 67 -7.84 -23.57 -3.11
CA ALA A 67 -6.73 -24.14 -3.85
C ALA A 67 -6.89 -25.63 -4.17
N LEU A 68 -7.71 -26.37 -3.40
CA LEU A 68 -7.97 -27.80 -3.61
C LEU A 68 -8.87 -28.09 -4.82
N HIS A 69 -9.43 -27.05 -5.44
CA HIS A 69 -10.20 -27.18 -6.67
C HIS A 69 -9.31 -27.24 -7.93
N SER A 70 -8.00 -27.42 -7.79
CA SER A 70 -7.03 -27.50 -8.87
C SER A 70 -5.93 -28.52 -8.55
N GLU A 71 -5.51 -29.28 -9.55
CA GLU A 71 -4.31 -30.12 -9.48
C GLU A 71 -3.03 -29.31 -9.77
N ASP A 72 -3.16 -28.17 -10.47
CA ASP A 72 -2.05 -27.27 -10.72
C ASP A 72 -1.66 -26.50 -9.46
N ARG A 73 -0.36 -26.19 -9.32
CA ARG A 73 0.13 -25.23 -8.34
C ARG A 73 -0.45 -23.85 -8.65
N LEU A 74 -1.25 -23.33 -7.72
CA LEU A 74 -1.86 -22.02 -7.81
C LEU A 74 -1.10 -20.96 -7.00
N HIS A 75 -1.17 -19.73 -7.50
CA HIS A 75 -0.58 -18.54 -6.92
C HIS A 75 -1.69 -17.57 -6.54
N PHE A 76 -1.75 -17.16 -5.27
CA PHE A 76 -2.74 -16.21 -4.77
C PHE A 76 -2.25 -14.78 -4.98
N ARG A 77 -3.05 -13.95 -5.65
CA ARG A 77 -2.70 -12.56 -5.98
C ARG A 77 -3.88 -11.64 -5.70
N ASN A 78 -3.61 -10.52 -5.04
CA ASN A 78 -4.57 -9.42 -5.00
C ASN A 78 -4.73 -8.83 -6.40
N LEU A 79 -5.95 -8.41 -6.74
CA LEU A 79 -6.30 -7.84 -8.05
C LEU A 79 -6.73 -6.38 -7.95
N GLY A 80 -6.89 -5.87 -6.73
CA GLY A 80 -7.37 -4.54 -6.46
C GLY A 80 -8.35 -4.48 -5.30
N GLY A 81 -8.81 -3.27 -5.02
CA GLY A 81 -9.81 -3.00 -4.00
C GLY A 81 -10.15 -1.52 -3.92
N THR A 82 -11.18 -1.24 -3.13
CA THR A 82 -11.56 0.11 -2.73
C THR A 82 -11.67 0.13 -1.21
N ALA A 83 -11.13 1.15 -0.56
CA ALA A 83 -11.19 1.25 0.88
C ALA A 83 -11.10 2.70 1.34
N ARG A 84 -11.44 2.93 2.60
CA ARG A 84 -11.28 4.22 3.29
C ARG A 84 -10.59 4.04 4.62
N CYS A 85 -9.64 4.92 4.91
CA CYS A 85 -9.07 5.06 6.25
C CYS A 85 -9.97 5.98 7.06
N ILE A 86 -10.55 5.50 8.16
CA ILE A 86 -11.50 6.26 8.99
C ILE A 86 -10.76 6.95 10.14
N GLN A 87 -9.77 6.29 10.70
CA GLN A 87 -8.97 6.79 11.82
C GLN A 87 -7.51 6.39 11.65
N GLU A 88 -6.61 7.22 12.17
CA GLU A 88 -5.22 6.80 12.35
C GLU A 88 -5.11 5.72 13.42
N ILE A 89 -4.12 4.84 13.25
CA ILE A 89 -3.81 3.78 14.20
C ILE A 89 -2.48 4.13 14.86
N PRO A 90 -2.45 4.57 16.13
CA PRO A 90 -1.21 4.90 16.80
C PRO A 90 -0.41 3.64 17.18
N ARG A 91 0.87 3.80 17.46
CA ARG A 91 1.77 2.68 17.83
C ARG A 91 1.37 1.94 19.10
N ASP A 92 0.62 2.59 19.99
CA ASP A 92 0.08 2.04 21.23
C ASP A 92 -1.38 1.57 21.11
N ALA A 93 -1.90 1.39 19.88
CA ALA A 93 -3.26 0.94 19.63
C ALA A 93 -3.62 -0.42 20.25
N GLY A 94 -2.62 -1.23 20.63
CA GLY A 94 -2.84 -2.57 21.16
C GLY A 94 -3.40 -3.50 20.09
N THR A 95 -4.52 -4.16 20.36
CA THR A 95 -5.09 -5.16 19.45
C THR A 95 -6.01 -4.52 18.42
N LEU A 96 -5.78 -4.86 17.16
CA LEU A 96 -6.71 -4.63 16.06
C LEU A 96 -7.52 -5.91 15.80
N LEU A 97 -8.81 -5.75 15.56
CA LEU A 97 -9.70 -6.82 15.10
C LEU A 97 -9.98 -6.64 13.62
N VAL A 98 -9.87 -7.71 12.85
CA VAL A 98 -10.11 -7.70 11.40
C VAL A 98 -11.23 -8.67 11.08
N ARG A 99 -12.29 -8.17 10.45
CA ARG A 99 -13.40 -8.97 9.94
C ARG A 99 -13.31 -9.05 8.43
N VAL A 100 -13.41 -10.27 7.90
CA VAL A 100 -13.44 -10.52 6.46
C VAL A 100 -14.59 -11.48 6.13
N ARG A 101 -15.27 -11.21 5.01
CA ARG A 101 -16.29 -12.10 4.44
C ARG A 101 -16.07 -12.26 2.96
N MET A 102 -16.14 -13.50 2.47
CA MET A 102 -16.17 -13.78 1.04
C MET A 102 -17.56 -13.42 0.50
N THR A 103 -17.64 -12.46 -0.42
CA THR A 103 -18.92 -11.98 -0.97
C THR A 103 -19.26 -12.61 -2.31
N ASP A 104 -18.24 -13.07 -3.04
CA ASP A 104 -18.40 -13.74 -4.32
C ASP A 104 -17.23 -14.69 -4.55
N VAL A 105 -17.51 -15.80 -5.23
CA VAL A 105 -16.49 -16.69 -5.76
C VAL A 105 -16.92 -17.24 -7.11
N SER A 106 -15.99 -17.20 -8.06
CA SER A 106 -16.21 -17.73 -9.40
C SER A 106 -14.97 -18.49 -9.88
N LYS A 107 -15.21 -19.51 -10.72
CA LYS A 107 -14.15 -20.29 -11.36
C LYS A 107 -14.34 -20.23 -12.86
N ALA A 108 -13.28 -19.82 -13.57
CA ALA A 108 -13.24 -19.75 -15.03
C ALA A 108 -11.98 -20.46 -15.52
N GLY A 109 -12.13 -21.69 -16.01
CA GLY A 109 -10.99 -22.55 -16.36
C GLY A 109 -10.12 -22.83 -15.13
N ALA A 110 -8.83 -22.52 -15.23
CA ALA A 110 -7.85 -22.69 -14.15
C ALA A 110 -7.77 -21.48 -13.19
N MET A 111 -8.55 -20.42 -13.44
CA MET A 111 -8.58 -19.24 -12.58
C MET A 111 -9.75 -19.31 -11.61
N ILE A 112 -9.49 -18.96 -10.35
CA ILE A 112 -10.52 -18.76 -9.33
C ILE A 112 -10.45 -17.30 -8.92
N LEU A 113 -11.59 -16.62 -8.88
CA LEU A 113 -11.70 -15.22 -8.45
C LEU A 113 -12.57 -15.16 -7.21
N GLN A 114 -12.15 -14.35 -6.23
CA GLN A 114 -12.84 -14.19 -4.96
C GLN A 114 -12.93 -12.71 -4.61
N SER A 115 -14.11 -12.27 -4.23
CA SER A 115 -14.35 -10.92 -3.71
C SER A 115 -14.58 -10.99 -2.20
N PHE A 116 -14.10 -9.99 -1.49
CA PHE A 116 -14.17 -9.91 -0.04
C PHE A 116 -14.61 -8.53 0.43
N ASP A 117 -15.43 -8.51 1.47
CA ASP A 117 -15.58 -7.35 2.35
C ASP A 117 -14.51 -7.45 3.46
N MET A 118 -13.92 -6.32 3.83
CA MET A 118 -12.92 -6.23 4.90
C MET A 118 -13.18 -5.03 5.80
N GLN A 119 -12.99 -5.23 7.11
CA GLN A 119 -13.10 -4.20 8.12
C GLN A 119 -12.05 -4.41 9.20
N VAL A 120 -11.29 -3.37 9.53
CA VAL A 120 -10.36 -3.31 10.65
C VAL A 120 -10.96 -2.39 11.71
N SER A 121 -10.93 -2.82 12.97
CA SER A 121 -11.41 -2.05 14.10
C SER A 121 -10.40 -2.04 15.24
N ASN A 122 -10.42 -0.96 16.02
CA ASN A 122 -9.66 -0.79 17.25
C ASN A 122 -10.62 -0.33 18.35
N HIS A 123 -10.59 -1.00 19.50
CA HIS A 123 -11.51 -0.72 20.63
C HIS A 123 -13.00 -0.62 20.23
N GLY A 124 -13.44 -1.45 19.30
CA GLY A 124 -14.83 -1.49 18.82
C GLY A 124 -15.21 -0.41 17.80
N GLN A 125 -14.27 0.43 17.38
CA GLN A 125 -14.49 1.44 16.34
C GLN A 125 -13.80 1.04 15.03
N THR A 126 -14.48 1.20 13.90
CA THR A 126 -13.88 0.96 12.59
C THR A 126 -12.82 1.99 12.27
N VAL A 127 -11.62 1.52 11.92
CA VAL A 127 -10.48 2.37 11.54
C VAL A 127 -10.14 2.26 10.05
N TYR A 128 -10.48 1.15 9.40
CA TYR A 128 -10.30 0.93 7.97
C TYR A 128 -11.35 -0.03 7.45
N GLU A 129 -11.93 0.22 6.30
CA GLU A 129 -12.88 -0.71 5.68
C GLU A 129 -12.92 -0.57 4.17
N GLY A 130 -13.35 -1.64 3.50
CA GLY A 130 -13.43 -1.65 2.06
C GLY A 130 -13.80 -3.01 1.48
N THR A 131 -13.61 -3.12 0.18
CA THR A 131 -13.74 -4.36 -0.57
C THR A 131 -12.46 -4.66 -1.32
N THR A 132 -12.18 -5.94 -1.55
CA THR A 132 -11.01 -6.36 -2.30
C THR A 132 -11.27 -7.61 -3.10
N ARG A 133 -10.45 -7.84 -4.13
CA ARG A 133 -10.53 -9.02 -4.98
C ARG A 133 -9.20 -9.73 -5.03
N PHE A 134 -9.24 -11.04 -4.91
CA PHE A 134 -8.09 -11.91 -5.13
C PHE A 134 -8.39 -12.91 -6.22
N GLY A 135 -7.33 -13.48 -6.78
CA GLY A 135 -7.44 -14.63 -7.65
C GLY A 135 -6.35 -15.65 -7.41
N PHE A 136 -6.69 -16.90 -7.73
CA PHE A 136 -5.74 -17.98 -7.88
C PHE A 136 -5.41 -18.14 -9.36
N PHE A 137 -4.10 -18.18 -9.65
CA PHE A 137 -3.58 -18.26 -11.01
C PHE A 137 -2.55 -19.37 -11.13
N THR A 138 -2.48 -20.03 -12.28
CA THR A 138 -1.34 -20.87 -12.62
C THR A 138 -0.12 -20.02 -12.94
N ALA A 139 1.08 -20.60 -12.85
CA ALA A 139 2.32 -19.91 -13.25
C ALA A 139 2.27 -19.43 -14.71
N GLN A 140 1.66 -20.21 -15.62
CA GLN A 140 1.48 -19.84 -17.02
C GLN A 140 0.58 -18.61 -17.20
N ALA A 141 -0.53 -18.54 -16.44
CA ALA A 141 -1.43 -17.39 -16.48
C ALA A 141 -0.71 -16.11 -16.00
N LEU A 142 0.10 -16.22 -14.94
CA LEU A 142 0.90 -15.10 -14.44
C LEU A 142 1.99 -14.67 -15.43
N ALA A 143 2.69 -15.61 -16.07
CA ALA A 143 3.71 -15.30 -17.08
C ALA A 143 3.14 -14.57 -18.31
N SER A 144 1.85 -14.74 -18.57
CA SER A 144 1.14 -14.15 -19.72
C SER A 144 0.45 -12.81 -19.39
N GLN A 145 0.64 -12.26 -18.18
CA GLN A 145 0.03 -11.00 -17.78
C GLN A 145 0.53 -9.82 -18.62
N LYS A 146 -0.41 -9.16 -19.31
CA LYS A 146 -0.12 -8.00 -20.16
C LYS A 146 0.06 -6.70 -19.39
N GLY A 147 -0.28 -6.65 -18.10
CA GLY A 147 -0.38 -5.39 -17.36
C GLY A 147 -1.65 -4.61 -17.69
N ILE A 148 -1.73 -3.37 -17.20
CA ILE A 148 -2.80 -2.43 -17.50
C ILE A 148 -2.52 -1.83 -18.89
N GLN A 149 -3.45 -2.05 -19.83
CA GLN A 149 -3.32 -1.52 -21.19
C GLN A 149 -3.87 -0.09 -21.26
N ASN A 150 -3.24 0.77 -22.06
CA ASN A 150 -3.69 2.14 -22.32
C ASN A 150 -3.87 3.00 -21.04
N CYS A 151 -2.99 2.82 -20.06
CA CYS A 151 -3.02 3.61 -18.84
C CYS A 151 -2.69 5.09 -19.14
N ALA A 152 -3.67 5.97 -18.99
CA ALA A 152 -3.51 7.40 -19.26
C ALA A 152 -2.56 8.12 -18.28
N LEU A 153 -2.15 7.48 -17.19
CA LEU A 153 -1.19 8.02 -16.20
C LEU A 153 0.28 7.81 -16.60
N VAL A 154 0.53 7.17 -17.75
CA VAL A 154 1.89 7.07 -18.33
C VAL A 154 1.98 7.69 -19.72
N SER A 155 0.87 8.24 -20.21
CA SER A 155 0.81 9.00 -21.46
C SER A 155 1.24 10.44 -21.21
N ASP A 156 1.95 11.04 -22.18
CA ASP A 156 2.32 12.46 -22.17
C ASP A 156 3.02 12.94 -20.89
N THR A 157 3.94 12.10 -20.39
CA THR A 157 4.73 12.44 -19.20
C THR A 157 5.95 13.30 -19.57
N PRO A 158 6.41 14.20 -18.67
CA PRO A 158 7.62 14.98 -18.89
C PRO A 158 8.84 14.10 -19.24
N ALA A 159 9.72 14.65 -20.07
CA ALA A 159 10.97 13.97 -20.43
C ALA A 159 11.81 13.70 -19.18
N VAL A 160 12.38 12.50 -19.10
CA VAL A 160 13.25 12.09 -17.99
C VAL A 160 14.66 12.66 -18.21
N PRO A 161 15.17 13.51 -17.31
CA PRO A 161 16.53 14.02 -17.41
C PRO A 161 17.57 12.91 -17.23
N ARG A 162 18.81 13.18 -17.65
CA ARG A 162 19.93 12.24 -17.46
C ARG A 162 20.27 12.02 -15.98
N GLU A 163 20.27 13.11 -15.21
CA GLU A 163 20.52 13.07 -13.77
C GLU A 163 19.19 13.14 -13.02
N PRO A 164 18.98 12.29 -12.01
CA PRO A 164 17.76 12.34 -11.20
C PRO A 164 17.68 13.65 -10.40
N PHE A 165 16.46 14.16 -10.22
CA PHE A 165 16.18 15.31 -9.36
C PHE A 165 16.70 15.10 -7.92
N LYS A 166 16.51 13.90 -7.37
CA LYS A 166 16.98 13.51 -6.04
C LYS A 166 17.38 12.04 -6.02
N VAL A 167 18.54 11.73 -5.44
CA VAL A 167 18.92 10.37 -5.04
C VAL A 167 18.86 10.26 -3.51
N PHE A 168 18.23 9.21 -3.00
CA PHE A 168 18.18 8.95 -1.57
C PHE A 168 19.40 8.13 -1.12
N PRO A 169 20.15 8.58 -0.10
CA PRO A 169 21.23 7.79 0.45
C PRO A 169 20.68 6.56 1.17
N SER A 170 21.51 5.52 1.31
CA SER A 170 21.21 4.39 2.18
C SER A 170 21.18 4.83 3.64
N VAL A 171 20.09 4.52 4.33
CA VAL A 171 19.77 4.97 5.70
C VAL A 171 19.22 3.78 6.49
N SER A 172 19.69 3.62 7.71
CA SER A 172 19.31 2.53 8.62
C SER A 172 18.06 2.89 9.43
N PRO A 173 17.17 1.93 9.75
CA PRO A 173 17.34 0.49 9.59
C PRO A 173 17.26 0.03 8.12
N ARG A 174 18.16 -0.88 7.72
CA ARG A 174 18.24 -1.41 6.35
C ARG A 174 17.40 -2.65 6.09
N THR A 175 17.07 -3.37 7.14
CA THR A 175 16.17 -4.52 7.11
C THR A 175 15.28 -4.48 8.34
N PRO A 176 14.16 -5.24 8.39
CA PRO A 176 13.35 -5.35 9.59
C PRO A 176 14.10 -5.83 10.85
N ALA A 177 15.23 -6.52 10.69
CA ALA A 177 16.06 -7.02 11.79
C ALA A 177 17.20 -6.07 12.19
N ASP A 178 17.38 -4.98 11.46
CA ASP A 178 18.40 -3.98 11.75
C ASP A 178 17.95 -3.09 12.91
N LEU A 179 18.75 -3.06 13.98
CA LEU A 179 18.46 -2.28 15.19
C LEU A 179 19.09 -0.88 15.16
N SER A 180 19.89 -0.56 14.14
CA SER A 180 20.47 0.75 13.99
C SER A 180 19.47 1.76 13.43
N MET A 181 19.64 3.03 13.80
CA MET A 181 18.74 4.12 13.39
C MET A 181 19.59 5.34 13.04
N ASP A 182 19.55 5.71 11.77
CA ASP A 182 20.11 6.96 11.29
C ASP A 182 19.11 8.11 11.51
N PRO A 183 19.53 9.40 11.41
CA PRO A 183 18.63 10.54 11.60
C PRO A 183 17.46 10.59 10.61
N ASP A 184 16.32 11.13 11.06
CA ASP A 184 15.14 11.32 10.20
C ASP A 184 15.43 12.37 9.10
N THR A 185 15.27 11.94 7.85
CA THR A 185 15.44 12.79 6.66
C THR A 185 14.11 13.28 6.08
N GLY A 186 13.02 12.99 6.77
CA GLY A 186 11.65 13.16 6.30
C GLY A 186 11.19 12.03 5.39
N MET A 187 12.03 11.07 5.03
CA MET A 187 11.69 9.90 4.22
C MET A 187 11.97 8.60 4.98
N PRO A 188 11.30 7.48 4.65
CA PRO A 188 11.56 6.21 5.31
C PRO A 188 13.01 5.74 5.12
N ALA A 189 13.52 4.99 6.09
CA ALA A 189 14.78 4.26 6.01
C ALA A 189 14.67 3.04 5.08
N ASP A 190 15.81 2.48 4.69
CA ASP A 190 15.92 1.45 3.64
C ASP A 190 15.03 0.22 3.90
N ALA A 191 14.78 -0.16 5.16
CA ALA A 191 13.91 -1.29 5.51
C ALA A 191 12.47 -1.13 4.99
N LEU A 192 11.98 0.11 4.84
CA LEU A 192 10.63 0.42 4.35
C LEU A 192 10.61 1.33 3.12
N ARG A 193 11.74 1.95 2.74
CA ARG A 193 11.79 2.86 1.60
C ARG A 193 11.66 2.08 0.28
N MET A 194 10.63 2.41 -0.47
CA MET A 194 10.27 1.78 -1.73
C MET A 194 10.57 2.66 -2.96
N ILE A 195 11.42 3.68 -2.78
CA ILE A 195 11.99 4.51 -3.85
C ILE A 195 13.47 4.79 -3.59
N ASP A 196 14.29 4.74 -4.66
CA ASP A 196 15.73 5.04 -4.59
C ASP A 196 16.04 6.47 -5.05
N ALA A 197 15.21 7.00 -5.95
CA ALA A 197 15.38 8.33 -6.51
C ALA A 197 14.06 8.94 -6.99
N ILE A 198 14.00 10.27 -6.96
CA ILE A 198 13.05 11.08 -7.75
C ILE A 198 13.76 11.45 -9.04
N GLU A 199 13.23 11.00 -10.17
CA GLU A 199 13.80 11.30 -11.48
C GLU A 199 13.26 12.63 -12.03
N VAL A 200 11.97 12.91 -11.79
CA VAL A 200 11.31 14.13 -12.23
C VAL A 200 10.41 14.66 -11.13
N MET A 201 10.43 15.97 -10.92
CA MET A 201 9.40 16.71 -10.20
C MET A 201 9.05 17.97 -10.99
N ASP A 202 7.80 18.07 -11.44
CA ASP A 202 7.25 19.21 -12.16
C ASP A 202 6.02 19.72 -11.40
N PRO A 203 6.10 20.84 -10.67
CA PRO A 203 5.01 21.36 -9.85
C PRO A 203 3.76 21.79 -10.65
N SER A 204 3.88 22.00 -11.95
CA SER A 204 2.80 22.47 -12.84
C SER A 204 2.29 21.40 -13.81
N GLY A 205 3.01 20.29 -13.92
CA GLY A 205 2.74 19.25 -14.89
C GLY A 205 1.72 18.21 -14.44
N GLY A 206 1.72 17.09 -15.16
CA GLY A 206 0.87 15.94 -14.89
C GLY A 206 -0.56 16.11 -15.41
N LYS A 207 -1.33 15.02 -15.33
CA LYS A 207 -2.68 14.90 -15.87
C LYS A 207 -3.65 16.00 -15.43
N PHE A 208 -3.46 16.57 -14.24
CA PHE A 208 -4.36 17.57 -13.66
C PHE A 208 -3.74 18.97 -13.59
N ASN A 209 -2.53 19.17 -14.12
CA ASN A 209 -1.78 20.44 -14.05
C ASN A 209 -1.58 20.99 -12.62
N HIS A 210 -1.55 20.11 -11.62
CA HIS A 210 -1.31 20.45 -10.21
C HIS A 210 0.01 19.87 -9.68
N GLY A 211 0.76 19.16 -10.54
CA GLY A 211 2.02 18.55 -10.18
C GLY A 211 2.19 17.14 -10.74
N TYR A 212 3.43 16.81 -11.02
CA TYR A 212 3.86 15.49 -11.45
C TYR A 212 5.16 15.10 -10.75
N ILE A 213 5.21 13.86 -10.27
CA ILE A 213 6.44 13.22 -9.80
C ILE A 213 6.63 11.90 -10.54
N ARG A 214 7.88 11.63 -10.91
CA ARG A 214 8.33 10.30 -11.33
C ARG A 214 9.46 9.83 -10.43
N ALA A 215 9.27 8.68 -9.78
CA ALA A 215 10.27 8.04 -8.94
C ALA A 215 10.68 6.68 -9.53
N LYS A 216 11.84 6.18 -9.11
CA LYS A 216 12.31 4.83 -9.47
C LYS A 216 12.81 4.06 -8.26
N LYS A 217 12.79 2.74 -8.41
CA LYS A 217 13.44 1.78 -7.52
C LYS A 217 14.08 0.66 -8.34
N THR A 218 15.30 0.30 -8.00
CA THR A 218 15.99 -0.88 -8.50
C THR A 218 15.41 -2.11 -7.82
N VAL A 219 15.10 -3.14 -8.60
CA VAL A 219 14.67 -4.43 -8.05
C VAL A 219 15.92 -5.22 -7.63
N ASP A 220 16.15 -5.33 -6.33
CA ASP A 220 17.21 -6.19 -5.78
C ASP A 220 16.59 -7.51 -5.27
N PRO A 221 16.95 -8.67 -5.85
CA PRO A 221 16.51 -9.99 -5.37
C PRO A 221 16.76 -10.25 -3.89
N LYS A 222 17.69 -9.53 -3.26
CA LYS A 222 18.06 -9.68 -1.84
C LYS A 222 17.19 -8.86 -0.89
N GLU A 223 16.23 -8.09 -1.40
CA GLU A 223 15.32 -7.35 -0.53
C GLU A 223 14.50 -8.32 0.33
N TRP A 224 14.44 -8.01 1.63
CA TRP A 224 13.90 -8.89 2.67
C TRP A 224 12.48 -9.40 2.38
N PHE A 225 11.68 -8.61 1.64
CA PHE A 225 10.30 -8.97 1.35
C PHE A 225 10.19 -10.12 0.35
N PHE A 226 11.20 -10.38 -0.50
CA PHE A 226 11.17 -11.54 -1.39
C PHE A 226 11.31 -12.86 -0.64
N ASP A 227 12.10 -12.87 0.44
CA ASP A 227 12.20 -14.03 1.34
C ASP A 227 10.95 -14.19 2.21
N ALA A 228 10.31 -13.06 2.55
CA ALA A 228 9.14 -13.05 3.43
C ALA A 228 7.79 -13.22 2.72
N HIS A 229 7.73 -13.06 1.39
CA HIS A 229 6.48 -12.98 0.63
C HIS A 229 6.67 -13.50 -0.81
N PHE A 230 6.37 -14.76 -1.12
CA PHE A 230 6.04 -15.86 -0.23
C PHE A 230 7.11 -16.94 -0.30
N TYR A 231 7.11 -17.83 0.69
CA TYR A 231 7.94 -19.04 0.64
C TYR A 231 7.65 -19.82 -0.66
N GLN A 232 8.68 -20.02 -1.48
CA GLN A 232 8.63 -20.66 -2.81
C GLN A 232 7.79 -19.94 -3.89
N ASP A 233 7.36 -18.70 -3.65
CA ASP A 233 6.67 -17.85 -4.61
C ASP A 233 7.05 -16.37 -4.37
N PRO A 234 8.33 -16.01 -4.55
CA PRO A 234 8.83 -14.68 -4.19
C PRO A 234 8.23 -13.61 -5.10
N VAL A 235 7.56 -12.64 -4.49
CA VAL A 235 6.88 -11.54 -5.16
C VAL A 235 6.79 -10.33 -4.22
N CYS A 236 7.11 -9.13 -4.70
CA CYS A 236 6.94 -7.93 -3.89
C CYS A 236 5.46 -7.78 -3.46
N PRO A 237 5.18 -7.59 -2.16
CA PRO A 237 3.84 -7.26 -1.68
C PRO A 237 3.25 -6.06 -2.43
N GLY A 238 2.01 -6.19 -2.90
CA GLY A 238 1.31 -5.08 -3.58
C GLY A 238 1.17 -3.84 -2.69
N SER A 239 1.08 -4.04 -1.39
CA SER A 239 1.07 -3.01 -0.34
C SER A 239 2.35 -2.15 -0.34
N LEU A 240 3.53 -2.76 -0.50
CA LEU A 240 4.79 -2.04 -0.67
C LEU A 240 4.86 -1.30 -2.02
N GLY A 241 4.20 -1.83 -3.04
CA GLY A 241 3.96 -1.11 -4.29
C GLY A 241 3.16 0.18 -4.12
N ILE A 242 2.06 0.15 -3.37
CA ILE A 242 1.28 1.35 -3.04
C ILE A 242 2.09 2.29 -2.14
N GLU A 243 2.85 1.75 -1.19
CA GLU A 243 3.74 2.53 -0.33
C GLU A 243 4.77 3.33 -1.13
N SER A 244 5.35 2.76 -2.20
CA SER A 244 6.26 3.50 -3.09
C SER A 244 5.62 4.78 -3.66
N PHE A 245 4.33 4.71 -3.99
CA PHE A 245 3.55 5.84 -4.46
C PHE A 245 3.22 6.83 -3.34
N LEU A 246 2.83 6.37 -2.16
CA LEU A 246 2.62 7.26 -1.01
C LEU A 246 3.91 7.99 -0.60
N GLN A 247 5.08 7.34 -0.73
CA GLN A 247 6.37 7.98 -0.50
C GLN A 247 6.65 9.10 -1.52
N THR A 248 6.16 9.01 -2.76
CA THR A 248 6.23 10.15 -3.69
C THR A 248 5.38 11.34 -3.24
N LEU A 249 4.22 11.10 -2.63
CA LEU A 249 3.38 12.16 -2.05
C LEU A 249 4.05 12.78 -0.82
N ARG A 250 4.68 11.95 0.01
CA ARG A 250 5.48 12.39 1.15
C ARG A 250 6.59 13.34 0.70
N TYR A 251 7.37 12.92 -0.31
CA TYR A 251 8.42 13.75 -0.89
C TYR A 251 7.87 15.04 -1.51
N TYR A 252 6.75 14.97 -2.26
CA TYR A 252 6.12 16.14 -2.86
C TYR A 252 5.84 17.23 -1.84
N LEU A 253 5.22 16.87 -0.70
CA LEU A 253 4.88 17.81 0.36
C LEU A 253 6.14 18.40 1.02
N LEU A 254 7.12 17.56 1.36
CA LEU A 254 8.39 18.00 1.97
C LEU A 254 9.11 19.02 1.09
N GLU A 255 9.24 18.74 -0.20
CA GLU A 255 9.94 19.60 -1.16
C GLU A 255 9.14 20.88 -1.43
N THR A 256 7.83 20.76 -1.72
CA THR A 256 6.99 21.90 -2.12
C THR A 256 6.84 22.92 -0.99
N PHE A 257 6.75 22.46 0.26
CA PHE A 257 6.52 23.34 1.41
C PHE A 257 7.77 23.52 2.28
N SER A 258 8.93 22.98 1.88
CA SER A 258 10.18 23.06 2.64
C SER A 258 10.00 22.66 4.11
N MET A 259 9.26 21.57 4.34
CA MET A 259 8.82 21.19 5.68
C MET A 259 9.97 20.61 6.51
N ASP A 260 9.97 20.89 7.81
CA ASP A 260 10.85 20.22 8.77
C ASP A 260 10.18 18.92 9.27
N PRO A 261 10.71 17.73 8.95
CA PRO A 261 10.11 16.47 9.34
C PRO A 261 10.08 16.25 10.86
N SER A 262 10.88 16.98 11.64
CA SER A 262 10.85 16.89 13.11
C SER A 262 9.62 17.57 13.74
N THR A 263 8.98 18.48 12.99
CA THR A 263 7.85 19.29 13.48
C THR A 263 6.50 18.77 13.01
N HIS A 264 6.47 17.97 11.94
CA HIS A 264 5.26 17.47 11.32
C HIS A 264 5.29 15.94 11.16
N ALA A 265 4.20 15.28 11.53
CA ALA A 265 4.02 13.85 11.34
C ALA A 265 3.15 13.56 10.11
N VAL A 266 3.55 12.54 9.36
CA VAL A 266 2.76 12.01 8.25
C VAL A 266 1.45 11.37 8.76
N SER A 267 0.38 11.55 7.99
CA SER A 267 -0.96 11.02 8.24
C SER A 267 -1.59 10.61 6.91
N PRO A 268 -2.34 9.50 6.85
CA PRO A 268 -3.29 9.32 5.76
C PRO A 268 -4.35 10.43 5.81
N VAL A 269 -4.91 10.78 4.65
CA VAL A 269 -6.16 11.54 4.59
C VAL A 269 -7.30 10.61 4.97
N LEU A 270 -8.20 11.08 5.83
CA LEU A 270 -9.25 10.24 6.42
C LEU A 270 -10.59 10.42 5.70
N GLY A 271 -11.43 9.39 5.74
CA GLY A 271 -12.80 9.38 5.24
C GLY A 271 -12.94 9.20 3.71
N ASP A 272 -11.95 9.64 2.94
CA ASP A 272 -11.94 9.46 1.48
C ASP A 272 -11.77 8.00 1.08
N THR A 273 -12.45 7.62 -0.01
CA THR A 273 -12.28 6.29 -0.62
C THR A 273 -11.16 6.34 -1.65
N HIS A 274 -10.14 5.52 -1.47
CA HIS A 274 -9.09 5.25 -2.45
C HIS A 274 -9.33 3.90 -3.16
N GLU A 275 -8.80 3.77 -4.36
CA GLU A 275 -8.91 2.57 -5.19
C GLU A 275 -7.53 2.14 -5.69
N TRP A 276 -7.28 0.84 -5.73
CA TRP A 276 -6.11 0.28 -6.41
C TRP A 276 -6.49 -0.89 -7.29
N VAL A 277 -5.72 -1.09 -8.35
CA VAL A 277 -5.86 -2.21 -9.29
C VAL A 277 -4.48 -2.82 -9.53
N TYR A 278 -4.41 -4.15 -9.54
CA TYR A 278 -3.20 -4.90 -9.88
C TYR A 278 -3.43 -5.79 -11.11
N ARG A 279 -2.58 -5.69 -12.12
CA ARG A 279 -2.59 -6.51 -13.36
C ARG A 279 -1.22 -7.07 -13.73
N GLY A 280 -0.32 -7.13 -12.75
CA GLY A 280 1.00 -7.74 -12.88
C GLY A 280 1.65 -7.92 -11.51
N GLN A 281 2.93 -8.28 -11.51
CA GLN A 281 3.68 -8.58 -10.30
C GLN A 281 5.13 -8.15 -10.44
N ILE A 282 5.78 -7.84 -9.32
CA ILE A 282 7.22 -7.57 -9.27
C ILE A 282 7.89 -8.81 -8.67
N ILE A 283 8.56 -9.58 -9.51
CA ILE A 283 9.37 -10.76 -9.12
C ILE A 283 10.88 -10.46 -9.18
N PRO A 284 11.75 -11.27 -8.53
CA PRO A 284 13.18 -11.00 -8.42
C PRO A 284 13.95 -10.83 -9.74
N THR A 285 13.43 -11.36 -10.85
CA THR A 285 14.12 -11.28 -12.14
C THR A 285 13.97 -9.93 -12.84
N HIS A 286 13.00 -9.09 -12.43
CA HIS A 286 12.86 -7.74 -12.97
C HIS A 286 14.06 -6.86 -12.58
N LYS A 287 14.11 -5.65 -13.13
CA LYS A 287 15.25 -4.74 -12.95
C LYS A 287 14.84 -3.43 -12.32
N GLU A 288 13.72 -2.86 -12.74
CA GLU A 288 13.34 -1.52 -12.35
C GLU A 288 11.84 -1.41 -12.14
N VAL A 289 11.49 -0.67 -11.08
CA VAL A 289 10.14 -0.19 -10.82
C VAL A 289 10.14 1.32 -11.01
N THR A 290 9.14 1.83 -11.72
CA THR A 290 8.95 3.27 -11.93
C THR A 290 7.55 3.68 -11.49
N ILE A 291 7.46 4.76 -10.72
CA ILE A 291 6.23 5.27 -10.15
C ILE A 291 5.91 6.60 -10.81
N HIS A 292 4.73 6.71 -11.40
CA HIS A 292 4.19 7.93 -11.97
C HIS A 292 3.10 8.46 -11.03
N THR A 293 3.23 9.72 -10.61
CA THR A 293 2.36 10.35 -9.62
C THR A 293 1.81 11.64 -10.20
N HIS A 294 0.49 11.75 -10.28
CA HIS A 294 -0.21 12.91 -10.79
C HIS A 294 -1.01 13.57 -9.67
N ILE A 295 -0.57 14.76 -9.26
CA ILE A 295 -1.20 15.51 -8.19
C ILE A 295 -2.56 16.00 -8.67
N ARG A 296 -3.60 15.74 -7.88
CA ARG A 296 -4.99 16.15 -8.13
C ARG A 296 -5.34 17.43 -7.40
N GLN A 297 -4.92 17.51 -6.14
CA GLN A 297 -5.30 18.59 -5.24
C GLN A 297 -4.23 18.73 -4.16
N VAL A 298 -3.95 19.97 -3.80
CA VAL A 298 -3.07 20.34 -2.69
C VAL A 298 -3.86 21.26 -1.77
N SER A 299 -3.72 21.09 -0.46
CA SER A 299 -4.35 21.92 0.56
C SER A 299 -3.32 22.32 1.61
N GLN A 300 -3.44 23.55 2.09
CA GLN A 300 -2.65 24.10 3.18
C GLN A 300 -3.58 24.89 4.09
N GLU A 301 -3.87 24.38 5.28
CA GLU A 301 -4.77 25.03 6.23
C GLU A 301 -4.31 24.76 7.67
N ASN A 302 -4.21 25.79 8.52
CA ASN A 302 -3.86 25.66 9.94
C ASN A 302 -2.59 24.82 10.19
N ASP A 303 -1.54 25.04 9.37
CA ASP A 303 -0.27 24.30 9.42
C ASP A 303 -0.40 22.80 9.07
N ILE A 304 -1.52 22.41 8.45
CA ILE A 304 -1.72 21.07 7.89
C ILE A 304 -1.55 21.17 6.37
N TYR A 305 -0.70 20.31 5.83
CA TYR A 305 -0.37 20.25 4.41
C TYR A 305 -0.83 18.91 3.87
N ALA A 306 -1.69 18.90 2.86
CA ALA A 306 -2.23 17.67 2.32
C ALA A 306 -2.19 17.65 0.80
N VAL A 307 -2.04 16.44 0.26
CA VAL A 307 -2.06 16.19 -1.18
C VAL A 307 -2.93 14.98 -1.50
N LYS A 308 -3.69 15.06 -2.59
CA LYS A 308 -4.38 13.94 -3.24
C LYS A 308 -3.77 13.69 -4.61
N ALA A 309 -3.67 12.43 -4.99
CA ALA A 309 -3.11 12.05 -6.28
C ALA A 309 -3.69 10.75 -6.84
N ASP A 310 -3.52 10.60 -8.15
CA ASP A 310 -3.60 9.32 -8.84
C ASP A 310 -2.18 8.88 -9.24
N GLY A 311 -1.96 7.59 -9.38
CA GLY A 311 -0.64 7.07 -9.75
C GLY A 311 -0.68 5.76 -10.54
N ALA A 312 0.41 5.49 -11.22
CA ALA A 312 0.66 4.23 -11.90
C ALA A 312 2.03 3.71 -11.53
N LEU A 313 2.13 2.40 -11.33
CA LEU A 313 3.41 1.72 -11.09
C LEU A 313 3.70 0.81 -12.27
N CYS A 314 4.90 0.96 -12.82
CA CYS A 314 5.43 0.11 -13.88
C CYS A 314 6.56 -0.76 -13.34
N VAL A 315 6.69 -1.96 -13.90
CA VAL A 315 7.89 -2.79 -13.76
C VAL A 315 8.46 -3.05 -15.14
N ASP A 316 9.76 -2.75 -15.34
CA ASP A 316 10.46 -2.85 -16.63
C ASP A 316 9.63 -2.25 -17.79
N GLY A 317 9.03 -1.07 -17.56
CA GLY A 317 8.21 -0.34 -18.53
C GLY A 317 6.75 -0.82 -18.71
N ARG A 318 6.36 -1.94 -18.08
CA ARG A 318 4.97 -2.44 -18.11
C ARG A 318 4.17 -1.89 -16.94
N VAL A 319 3.06 -1.20 -17.21
CA VAL A 319 2.14 -0.74 -16.16
C VAL A 319 1.48 -1.95 -15.51
N ILE A 320 1.65 -2.09 -14.20
CA ILE A 320 1.09 -3.20 -13.43
C ILE A 320 0.10 -2.73 -12.37
N TYR A 321 0.28 -1.54 -11.78
CA TYR A 321 -0.64 -0.99 -10.80
C TYR A 321 -1.22 0.34 -11.25
N GLU A 322 -2.46 0.60 -10.85
CA GLU A 322 -3.12 1.90 -10.92
C GLU A 322 -3.70 2.22 -9.55
N MET A 323 -3.46 3.42 -9.06
CA MET A 323 -3.87 3.92 -7.76
C MET A 323 -4.66 5.21 -7.96
N LYS A 324 -5.82 5.34 -7.32
CA LYS A 324 -6.68 6.52 -7.47
C LYS A 324 -7.09 7.08 -6.12
N ASN A 325 -7.16 8.41 -6.08
CA ASN A 325 -7.69 9.18 -4.97
C ASN A 325 -7.05 8.84 -3.61
N PHE A 326 -5.75 8.54 -3.61
CA PHE A 326 -5.00 8.44 -2.36
C PHE A 326 -4.66 9.83 -1.87
N GLY A 327 -4.76 10.01 -0.55
CA GLY A 327 -4.40 11.25 0.10
C GLY A 327 -3.38 11.03 1.21
N LEU A 328 -2.42 11.95 1.31
CA LEU A 328 -1.44 12.02 2.38
C LEU A 328 -1.43 13.44 2.94
N ALA A 329 -1.24 13.56 4.25
CA ALA A 329 -1.09 14.83 4.93
C ALA A 329 0.13 14.83 5.85
N PHE A 330 0.69 16.00 6.09
CA PHE A 330 1.56 16.30 7.21
C PHE A 330 0.81 17.24 8.14
N ALA A 331 0.81 16.92 9.44
CA ALA A 331 0.22 17.75 10.47
C ALA A 331 1.21 17.95 11.63
N PRO A 332 1.12 19.04 12.40
CA PRO A 332 2.02 19.31 13.51
C PRO A 332 2.04 18.17 14.53
N VAL A 333 3.23 17.81 15.00
CA VAL A 333 3.39 16.80 16.05
C VAL A 333 2.65 17.25 17.32
N GLY A 334 1.86 16.35 17.90
CA GLY A 334 1.07 16.63 19.11
C GLY A 334 -0.29 17.31 18.85
N LEU A 335 -0.62 17.67 17.61
CA LEU A 335 -1.98 18.10 17.27
C LEU A 335 -2.94 16.92 17.51
N LYS A 336 -4.00 17.14 18.30
CA LYS A 336 -5.12 16.19 18.37
C LYS A 336 -5.83 16.20 17.02
N LYS A 337 -5.47 15.26 16.17
CA LYS A 337 -6.12 15.00 14.88
C LYS A 337 -7.51 14.42 15.15
N THR A 338 -8.49 15.26 15.45
CA THR A 338 -9.89 14.81 15.48
C THR A 338 -10.30 14.47 14.04
N GLY A 339 -11.13 13.44 13.87
CA GLY A 339 -11.55 12.97 12.54
C GLY A 339 -12.03 14.10 11.62
N ASP A 340 -12.72 15.12 12.16
CA ASP A 340 -13.21 16.26 11.38
C ASP A 340 -12.12 17.03 10.60
N HIS A 341 -10.93 17.25 11.18
CA HIS A 341 -9.90 18.05 10.50
C HIS A 341 -9.33 17.32 9.29
N LEU A 342 -8.99 16.04 9.46
CA LEU A 342 -8.41 15.24 8.38
C LEU A 342 -9.45 14.74 7.37
N THR A 343 -10.72 14.66 7.75
CA THR A 343 -11.83 14.28 6.86
C THR A 343 -12.29 15.45 5.98
N ARG A 344 -12.06 16.70 6.41
CA ARG A 344 -12.51 17.91 5.71
C ARG A 344 -11.41 18.72 5.03
N ILE A 345 -10.15 18.26 5.04
CA ILE A 345 -9.00 19.01 4.46
C ILE A 345 -9.24 19.44 3.00
N PHE A 346 -10.05 18.66 2.28
CA PHE A 346 -10.39 18.92 0.87
C PHE A 346 -11.88 19.21 0.65
N ALA A 347 -12.67 19.40 1.73
CA ALA A 347 -14.06 19.80 1.59
C ALA A 347 -14.14 21.24 1.04
N PRO A 348 -15.02 21.53 0.07
CA PRO A 348 -15.27 22.90 -0.33
C PRO A 348 -15.82 23.70 0.87
N VAL A 349 -15.23 24.88 1.10
CA VAL A 349 -15.63 25.84 2.15
C VAL A 349 -17.04 26.36 1.92
#